data_AF-K1Z3E4-F1
#
_entry.id   AF-K1Z3E4-F1
#
_cell.length_a   1.000
_cell.length_b   1.000
_cell.length_c   1.000
_cell.angle_alpha   90.00
_cell.angle_beta   90.00
_cell.angle_gamma   90.00
#
_symmetry.space_group_name_H-M   'P 1'
#
loop_
_entity.id
_entity.type
_entity.pdbx_description
1 polymer ?
#
loop_
_entity_poly.entity_id
_entity_poly.type
_entity_poly.pdbx_seq_one_letter_code
_entity_poly.pdbx_strand_id
1 'polypeptide(L)'
;MKAPVITLVTSNAQKALEIKAVLRQYNIAVRHQAIDIPEVKDLSIATVVRDKANKAFAKIKRPVLVDDTGIFFVDYKNFPGAY
;
A
#
# COMPACT_ATOMS: atom_id res chain seq x y z
N MET A 1 14.10 7.86 21.96
CA MET A 1 13.02 8.52 21.21
C MET A 1 11.91 7.52 20.93
N LYS A 2 10.64 7.92 20.96
CA LYS A 2 9.51 7.02 20.65
C LYS A 2 9.51 6.70 19.15
N ALA A 3 9.36 5.43 18.79
CA ALA A 3 9.30 5.00 17.40
C ALA A 3 8.11 5.69 16.68
N PRO A 4 8.30 6.29 15.49
CA PRO A 4 7.19 6.75 14.68
C PRO A 4 6.29 5.57 14.31
N VAL A 5 4.98 5.81 14.23
CA VAL A 5 3.97 4.78 13.93
C VAL A 5 3.32 5.10 12.60
N ILE A 6 3.28 4.11 11.70
CA ILE A 6 2.55 4.18 10.44
C ILE A 6 1.47 3.10 10.37
N THR A 7 0.32 3.43 9.77
CA THR A 7 -0.79 2.46 9.62
C THR A 7 -0.72 1.81 8.24
N LEU A 8 -0.33 0.56 8.18
CA LEU A 8 -0.36 -0.23 6.96
C LEU A 8 -1.78 -0.71 6.69
N VAL A 9 -2.31 -0.37 5.52
CA VAL A 9 -3.68 -0.73 5.10
C VAL A 9 -3.61 -1.78 4.01
N THR A 10 -3.96 -3.01 4.37
CA THR A 10 -4.02 -4.14 3.44
C THR A 10 -4.83 -5.26 4.08
N SER A 11 -5.63 -5.98 3.31
CA SER A 11 -6.28 -7.21 3.76
C SER A 11 -5.32 -8.41 3.79
N ASN A 12 -4.14 -8.32 3.17
CA ASN A 12 -3.15 -9.39 3.12
C ASN A 12 -2.28 -9.40 4.38
N ALA A 13 -2.52 -10.36 5.27
CA ALA A 13 -1.77 -10.52 6.52
C ALA A 13 -0.28 -10.83 6.30
N GLN A 14 0.06 -11.60 5.25
CA GLN A 14 1.44 -11.95 4.93
C GLN A 14 2.25 -10.71 4.52
N LYS A 15 1.67 -9.87 3.64
CA LYS A 15 2.25 -8.57 3.27
C LYS A 15 2.47 -7.68 4.50
N ALA A 16 1.55 -7.72 5.47
CA ALA A 16 1.71 -6.98 6.71
C ALA A 16 2.88 -7.47 7.57
N LEU A 17 3.12 -8.77 7.62
CA LEU A 17 4.26 -9.35 8.33
C LEU A 17 5.59 -8.94 7.67
N GLU A 18 5.68 -9.03 6.34
CA GLU A 18 6.86 -8.67 5.56
C GLU A 18 7.22 -7.19 5.74
N ILE A 19 6.26 -6.28 5.55
CA ILE A 19 6.48 -4.83 5.70
C ILE A 19 6.87 -4.49 7.15
N LYS A 20 6.24 -5.14 8.14
CA LYS A 20 6.59 -4.94 9.55
C LYS A 20 8.01 -5.41 9.85
N ALA A 21 8.45 -6.52 9.27
CA ALA A 21 9.83 -7.01 9.43
C ALA A 21 10.84 -6.02 8.84
N VAL A 22 10.59 -5.52 7.62
CA VAL A 22 11.45 -4.54 6.94
C VAL A 22 11.49 -3.22 7.70
N LEU A 23 10.36 -2.68 8.15
CA LEU A 23 10.31 -1.37 8.82
C LEU A 23 10.87 -1.40 10.25
N ARG A 24 10.90 -2.57 10.89
CA ARG A 24 11.49 -2.74 12.23
C ARG A 24 12.97 -2.35 12.26
N GLN A 25 13.73 -2.63 11.20
CA GLN A 25 15.16 -2.29 11.13
C GLN A 25 15.42 -0.77 11.14
N TYR A 26 14.41 0.03 10.79
CA TYR A 26 14.45 1.50 10.81
C TYR A 26 13.80 2.09 12.07
N ASN A 27 13.48 1.27 13.08
CA ASN A 27 12.76 1.69 14.29
C ASN A 27 11.39 2.35 13.99
N ILE A 28 10.70 1.88 12.95
CA ILE A 28 9.34 2.32 12.59
C ILE A 28 8.34 1.26 13.04
N ALA A 29 7.36 1.65 13.86
CA ALA A 29 6.30 0.76 14.30
C ALA A 29 5.17 0.71 13.28
N VAL A 30 4.73 -0.49 12.92
CA VAL A 30 3.64 -0.72 11.97
C VAL A 30 2.38 -1.14 12.71
N ARG A 31 1.30 -0.40 12.50
CA ARG A 31 -0.06 -0.80 12.85
C ARG A 31 -0.72 -1.37 11.60
N HIS A 32 -1.13 -2.63 11.64
CA HIS A 32 -1.87 -3.24 10.53
C HIS A 32 -3.36 -2.96 10.66
N GLN A 33 -3.98 -2.53 9.57
CA GLN A 33 -5.41 -2.32 9.45
C GLN A 33 -5.92 -3.12 8.24
N ALA A 34 -6.60 -4.22 8.52
CA ALA A 34 -7.26 -5.05 7.51
C ALA A 34 -8.57 -4.39 7.06
N ILE A 35 -8.46 -3.44 6.15
CA ILE A 35 -9.60 -2.80 5.49
C ILE A 35 -9.41 -2.98 3.99
N ASP A 36 -10.47 -3.41 3.33
CA ASP A 36 -10.55 -3.40 1.88
C ASP A 36 -10.89 -1.99 1.37
N ILE A 37 -10.09 -1.51 0.41
CA ILE A 37 -10.21 -0.18 -0.17
C ILE A 37 -10.46 -0.37 -1.67
N PRO A 38 -11.63 0.01 -2.19
CA PRO A 38 -11.91 -0.12 -3.61
C PRO A 38 -10.90 0.67 -4.46
N GLU A 39 -10.25 -0.03 -5.37
CA GLU A 39 -9.24 0.52 -6.29
C GLU A 39 -9.88 0.99 -7.60
N VAL A 40 -9.33 2.08 -8.16
CA VAL A 40 -9.66 2.50 -9.52
C VAL A 40 -8.97 1.58 -10.52
N LYS A 41 -9.62 1.30 -11.66
CA LYS A 41 -9.01 0.54 -12.75
C LYS A 41 -8.25 1.50 -13.66
N ASP A 42 -6.93 1.40 -13.66
CA ASP A 42 -6.03 2.22 -14.47
C ASP A 42 -4.76 1.41 -14.82
N LEU A 43 -4.14 1.69 -15.96
CA LEU A 43 -2.84 1.07 -16.32
C LEU A 43 -1.69 1.65 -15.47
N SER A 44 -1.85 2.88 -14.97
CA SER A 44 -0.89 3.58 -14.14
C SER A 44 -1.02 3.16 -12.67
N ILE A 45 -0.06 2.37 -12.20
CA ILE A 45 0.04 1.98 -10.79
C ILE A 45 0.13 3.18 -9.85
N ALA A 46 0.76 4.28 -10.29
CA ALA A 46 0.84 5.51 -9.51
C ALA A 46 -0.54 6.14 -9.29
N THR A 47 -1.44 6.03 -10.27
CA THR A 47 -2.83 6.50 -10.14
C THR A 47 -3.58 5.63 -9.14
N VAL A 48 -3.50 4.30 -9.28
CA VAL A 48 -4.17 3.33 -8.39
C VAL A 48 -3.72 3.50 -6.94
N VAL A 49 -2.40 3.51 -6.69
CA VAL A 49 -1.81 3.66 -5.35
C VAL A 49 -2.20 4.99 -4.70
N ARG A 50 -2.17 6.09 -5.46
CA ARG A 50 -2.51 7.42 -4.92
C ARG A 50 -3.97 7.49 -4.49
N ASP A 51 -4.87 6.99 -5.31
CA ASP A 51 -6.30 6.93 -4.98
C ASP A 51 -6.55 6.04 -3.76
N LYS A 52 -5.93 4.85 -3.71
CA LYS A 52 -5.97 3.94 -2.57
C LYS A 52 -5.48 4.60 -1.27
N ALA A 53 -4.36 5.33 -1.33
CA ALA A 53 -3.80 6.04 -0.19
C ALA A 53 -4.76 7.14 0.32
N ASN A 54 -5.35 7.92 -0.60
CA ASN A 54 -6.29 8.97 -0.27
C ASN A 54 -7.57 8.40 0.39
N LYS A 55 -8.14 7.33 -0.19
CA LYS A 55 -9.31 6.64 0.38
C LYS A 55 -9.01 6.03 1.74
N ALA A 56 -7.83 5.41 1.90
CA ALA A 56 -7.38 4.86 3.18
C ALA A 56 -7.25 5.96 4.24
N PHE A 57 -6.58 7.08 3.91
CA PHE A 57 -6.45 8.22 4.82
C PHE A 57 -7.81 8.83 5.19
N ALA A 58 -8.72 8.96 4.21
CA ALA A 58 -10.05 9.49 4.44
C ALA A 58 -10.85 8.66 5.47
N LYS A 59 -10.69 7.33 5.49
CA LYS A 59 -11.33 6.44 6.47
C LYS A 59 -10.63 6.42 7.83
N ILE A 60 -9.29 6.42 7.86
CA ILE A 60 -8.52 6.14 9.09
C ILE A 60 -8.09 7.43 9.83
N LYS A 61 -7.99 8.56 9.11
CA LYS A 61 -7.63 9.90 9.63
C LYS A 61 -6.32 9.92 10.43
N ARG A 62 -5.29 9.22 9.94
CA ARG A 62 -3.92 9.16 10.49
C ARG A 62 -2.94 8.79 9.37
N PRO A 63 -1.61 8.92 9.55
CA PRO A 63 -0.64 8.50 8.54
C PRO A 63 -0.85 7.04 8.11
N VAL A 64 -0.99 6.84 6.79
CA VAL A 64 -1.23 5.54 6.16
C VAL A 64 -0.07 5.15 5.26
N LEU A 65 0.15 3.85 5.17
CA LEU A 65 0.97 3.19 4.16
C LEU A 65 0.06 2.24 3.40
N VAL A 66 0.08 2.34 2.08
CA VAL A 66 -0.55 1.40 1.16
C VAL A 66 0.52 0.92 0.19
N ASP A 67 0.26 -0.19 -0.46
CA ASP A 67 1.13 -0.78 -1.46
C ASP A 67 0.26 -1.40 -2.58
N ASP A 68 0.85 -1.48 -3.76
CA ASP A 68 0.27 -2.07 -4.96
C ASP A 68 1.39 -2.61 -5.85
N THR A 69 1.07 -3.62 -6.67
CA THR A 69 2.06 -4.32 -7.48
C THR A 69 1.45 -4.66 -8.83
N GLY A 70 2.17 -4.37 -9.91
CA GLY A 70 1.75 -4.65 -11.27
C GLY A 70 2.85 -5.36 -12.07
N ILE A 71 2.48 -5.91 -13.23
CA ILE A 71 3.40 -6.54 -14.18
C ILE A 71 3.35 -5.73 -15.49
N PHE A 72 4.51 -5.33 -15.99
CA PHE A 72 4.61 -4.41 -17.13
C PHE A 72 5.43 -5.04 -18.26
N PHE A 73 4.76 -5.42 -19.34
CA PHE A 73 5.45 -5.87 -20.55
C PHE A 73 5.70 -4.69 -21.48
N VAL A 74 6.97 -4.27 -21.60
CA VAL A 74 7.36 -3.08 -22.36
C VAL A 74 6.92 -3.17 -23.83
N ASP A 75 7.19 -4.30 -24.48
CA ASP A 75 6.81 -4.53 -25.89
C ASP A 75 5.29 -4.65 -26.09
N TYR A 76 4.54 -4.87 -25.00
CA TYR A 76 3.09 -4.91 -25.01
C TYR A 76 2.47 -3.67 -24.36
N LYS A 77 3.10 -2.50 -24.58
CA LYS A 77 2.62 -1.19 -24.11
C LYS A 77 2.29 -1.18 -22.62
N ASN A 78 3.12 -1.84 -21.82
CA ASN A 78 3.01 -1.98 -20.36
C ASN A 78 1.79 -2.76 -19.85
N PHE A 79 1.05 -3.45 -20.72
CA PHE A 79 -0.01 -4.38 -20.30
C PHE A 79 0.59 -5.63 -19.63
N PRO A 80 -0.05 -6.25 -18.62
CA PRO A 80 -1.35 -5.90 -18.02
C PRO A 80 -1.32 -4.64 -17.14
N GLY A 81 -0.15 -4.19 -16.68
CA GLY A 81 -0.03 -3.03 -15.83
C GLY A 81 -0.50 -3.32 -14.41
N ALA A 82 -1.31 -2.42 -13.85
CA ALA A 82 -1.92 -2.58 -12.53
C ALA A 82 -3.27 -3.32 -12.56
N TYR A 83 -3.54 -4.11 -13.61
CA TYR A 83 -4.74 -4.93 -13.77
C TYR A 83 -4.59 -6.34 -13.22
#